data_AF-A0A1V5VJN5-F1
#
_entry.id   AF-A0A1V5VJN5-F1
#
_cell.length_a   1.000
_cell.length_b   1.000
_cell.length_c   1.000
_cell.angle_alpha   90.00
_cell.angle_beta   90.00
_cell.angle_gamma   90.00
#
_symmetry.space_group_name_H-M   'P 1'
#
loop_
_entity.id
_entity.type
_entity.pdbx_description
1 polymer ?
#
loop_
_entity_poly.entity_id
_entity_poly.type
_entity_poly.pdbx_seq_one_letter_code
_entity_poly.pdbx_strand_id
1 'polypeptide(L)' 'MRLGILDDLERGVTILRAEGGFTGAERTLLFTAITRRQVPLLQEIVRRVDPNAFVVISPGHEVLGEGFKPLTRQRKV' A
#
# COMPACT_ATOMS: atom_id res chain seq x y z
N MET A 1 8.48 3.40 -7.65
CA MET A 1 7.25 3.28 -6.83
C MET A 1 7.50 2.39 -5.63
N ARG A 2 7.88 1.10 -5.82
CA ARG A 2 8.22 0.17 -4.72
C ARG A 2 9.18 0.77 -3.67
N LEU A 3 10.31 1.33 -4.10
CA LEU A 3 11.30 1.91 -3.18
C LEU A 3 10.72 3.07 -2.37
N GLY A 4 9.99 4.00 -3.01
CA GLY A 4 9.31 5.08 -2.27
C GLY A 4 8.31 4.56 -1.22
N ILE A 5 7.66 3.41 -1.43
CA ILE A 5 6.80 2.82 -0.40
C ILE A 5 7.63 2.26 0.76
N LEU A 6 8.78 1.64 0.48
CA LEU A 6 9.64 1.07 1.52
C LEU A 6 10.39 2.15 2.30
N ASP A 7 10.91 3.15 1.61
CA ASP A 7 11.88 4.10 2.16
C ASP A 7 11.20 5.40 2.60
N ASP A 8 10.29 5.97 1.78
CA ASP A 8 9.65 7.25 2.10
C ASP A 8 8.44 7.06 3.03
N LEU A 9 7.69 5.95 2.87
CA LEU A 9 6.51 5.64 3.70
C LEU A 9 6.83 4.74 4.90
N GLU A 10 7.98 4.09 4.92
CA GLU A 10 8.33 3.05 5.89
C GLU A 10 7.25 1.96 5.97
N ARG A 11 6.74 1.52 4.80
CA ARG A 11 5.70 0.49 4.69
C ARG A 11 6.14 -0.69 3.85
N GLY A 12 5.72 -1.88 4.29
CA GLY A 12 5.80 -3.09 3.47
C GLY A 12 4.91 -2.97 2.23
N VAL A 13 5.33 -3.63 1.15
CA VAL A 13 4.58 -3.70 -0.12
C VAL A 13 4.62 -5.10 -0.69
N THR A 14 3.45 -5.61 -1.08
CA THR A 14 3.27 -6.90 -1.74
C THR A 14 3.11 -6.68 -3.23
N ILE A 15 3.77 -7.52 -4.03
CA ILE A 15 3.67 -7.52 -5.49
C ILE A 15 2.69 -8.62 -5.89
N LEU A 16 1.65 -8.26 -6.63
CA LEU A 16 0.65 -9.19 -7.15
C LEU A 16 0.75 -9.23 -8.69
N ARG A 17 0.80 -10.43 -9.26
CA ARG A 17 0.64 -10.64 -10.70
C ARG A 17 -0.84 -10.69 -11.01
N ALA A 18 -1.29 -9.90 -11.97
CA ALA A 18 -2.68 -9.78 -12.37
C ALA A 18 -2.80 -9.87 -13.90
N GLU A 19 -4.01 -10.10 -14.37
CA GLU A 19 -4.35 -10.13 -15.78
C GLU A 19 -5.51 -9.16 -16.02
N GLY A 20 -5.43 -8.36 -17.08
CA GLY A 20 -6.52 -7.46 -17.45
C GLY A 20 -7.71 -8.26 -17.98
N GLY A 21 -8.83 -8.28 -17.26
CA GLY A 21 -9.97 -9.14 -17.59
C GLY A 21 -10.61 -8.93 -18.98
N PHE A 22 -10.40 -7.78 -19.62
CA PHE A 22 -10.81 -7.56 -21.01
C PHE A 22 -9.68 -7.87 -22.01
N THR A 23 -8.45 -7.46 -21.69
CA THR A 23 -7.33 -7.48 -22.64
C THR A 23 -6.50 -8.76 -22.61
N GLY A 24 -6.59 -9.56 -21.56
CA GLY A 24 -5.70 -10.70 -21.29
C GLY A 24 -4.24 -10.32 -20.97
N ALA A 25 -3.90 -9.02 -21.03
CA ALA A 25 -2.55 -8.54 -20.78
C ALA A 25 -2.15 -8.72 -19.31
N GLU A 26 -0.94 -9.23 -19.08
CA GLU A 26 -0.33 -9.26 -17.76
C GLU A 26 -0.15 -7.84 -17.19
N ARG A 27 -0.42 -7.71 -15.90
CA ARG A 27 -0.27 -6.48 -15.12
C ARG A 27 0.42 -6.81 -13.80
N THR A 28 1.16 -5.86 -13.27
CA THR A 28 1.73 -5.95 -11.92
C THR A 28 1.03 -4.93 -11.03
N LEU A 29 0.49 -5.38 -9.91
CA LEU A 29 -0.14 -4.55 -8.88
C LEU A 29 0.76 -4.47 -7.65
N LEU A 30 0.83 -3.29 -7.05
CA LEU A 30 1.45 -3.09 -5.75
C LEU A 30 0.35 -2.92 -4.70
N PHE A 31 0.40 -3.74 -3.65
CA PHE A 31 -0.53 -3.67 -2.53
C PHE A 31 0.21 -3.31 -1.26
N THR A 32 -0.28 -2.30 -0.54
CA THR A 32 0.32 -1.86 0.73
C THR A 32 -0.77 -1.37 1.66
N ALA A 33 -0.62 -1.67 2.95
CA ALA A 33 -1.44 -1.06 3.99
C ALA A 33 -0.80 0.28 4.38
N ILE A 34 -1.64 1.32 4.48
CA ILE A 34 -1.21 2.66 4.87
C ILE A 34 -2.20 3.27 5.86
N THR A 35 -1.76 4.28 6.61
CA THR A 35 -2.66 5.12 7.40
C THR A 35 -3.25 6.24 6.55
N ARG A 36 -4.39 6.82 6.98
CA ARG A 36 -4.99 7.98 6.30
C ARG A 36 -4.03 9.17 6.16
N ARG A 37 -3.09 9.34 7.10
CA ARG A 37 -2.07 10.40 7.07
C ARG A 37 -0.99 10.18 6.00
N GLN A 38 -0.78 8.93 5.59
CA GLN A 38 0.21 8.56 4.57
C GLN A 38 -0.33 8.69 3.13
N VAL A 39 -1.64 8.88 2.95
CA VAL A 39 -2.27 9.00 1.62
C VAL A 39 -1.67 10.12 0.76
N PRO A 40 -1.49 11.36 1.25
CA PRO A 40 -0.93 12.43 0.42
C PRO A 40 0.49 12.13 -0.07
N LEU A 41 1.33 11.56 0.81
CA LEU A 41 2.69 11.17 0.47
C LEU A 41 2.71 10.02 -0.54
N LEU A 42 1.83 9.01 -0.39
CA LEU A 42 1.67 7.97 -1.41
C LEU A 42 1.28 8.57 -2.78
N GLN A 43 0.33 9.50 -2.82
CA GLN A 43 -0.10 10.15 -4.06
C GLN A 43 1.05 10.93 -4.70
N GLU A 44 1.89 11.59 -3.91
CA GLU A 44 3.10 12.26 -4.39
C GLU A 44 4.10 11.27 -4.99
N ILE A 45 4.42 10.18 -4.26
CA ILE A 45 5.33 9.13 -4.73
C ILE A 45 4.82 8.54 -6.05
N VAL A 46 3.53 8.25 -6.15
CA VAL A 46 2.92 7.69 -7.35
C VAL A 46 3.06 8.66 -8.51
N ARG A 47 2.61 9.91 -8.35
CA ARG A 47 2.67 10.94 -9.39
C ARG A 47 4.09 11.24 -9.86
N ARG A 48 5.07 11.20 -8.93
CA ARG A 48 6.49 11.42 -9.24
C ARG A 48 7.10 10.29 -10.07
N VAL A 49 6.67 9.05 -9.83
CA VAL A 49 7.21 7.87 -10.52
C VAL A 49 6.48 7.58 -11.82
N ASP A 50 5.16 7.53 -11.78
CA ASP A 50 4.30 7.26 -12.92
C ASP A 50 3.04 8.14 -12.84
N PRO A 51 3.01 9.28 -13.56
CA PRO A 51 1.86 10.18 -13.54
C PRO A 51 0.61 9.59 -14.19
N ASN A 52 0.72 8.49 -14.95
CA ASN A 52 -0.42 7.81 -15.58
C ASN A 52 -0.96 6.64 -14.74
N ALA A 53 -0.29 6.31 -13.63
CA ALA A 53 -0.77 5.29 -12.71
C ALA A 53 -2.03 5.76 -11.97
N PHE A 54 -2.95 4.82 -11.71
CA PHE A 54 -4.10 5.05 -10.85
C PHE A 54 -3.93 4.27 -9.54
N VAL A 55 -4.58 4.76 -8.48
CA VAL A 55 -4.53 4.17 -7.14
C VAL A 55 -5.96 3.93 -6.66
N VAL A 56 -6.24 2.73 -6.18
CA VAL A 56 -7.49 2.41 -5.50
C VAL A 56 -7.22 2.37 -4.00
N ILE A 57 -7.91 3.23 -3.24
CA ILE A 57 -7.81 3.27 -1.79
C ILE A 57 -9.08 2.63 -1.21
N SER A 58 -8.92 1.49 -0.55
CA SER A 58 -10.02 0.81 0.13
C SER A 58 -9.85 0.95 1.64
N PRO A 59 -10.86 1.46 2.38
CA PRO A 59 -10.79 1.56 3.83
C PRO A 59 -10.81 0.15 4.46
N GLY A 60 -9.76 -0.17 5.22
CA GLY A 60 -9.75 -1.38 6.05
C GLY A 60 -10.54 -1.18 7.34
N HIS A 61 -11.23 -2.23 7.81
CA HIS A 61 -11.86 -2.23 9.14
C HIS A 61 -10.83 -2.13 10.26
N GLU A 62 -9.79 -2.95 10.20
CA GLU A 62 -8.65 -2.90 11.12
C GLU A 62 -7.39 -3.44 10.44
N VAL A 63 -6.26 -2.78 10.70
CA VAL A 63 -4.93 -3.24 10.31
C VAL A 63 -4.13 -3.43 11.58
N LEU A 64 -3.63 -4.64 11.80
CA LEU A 64 -2.86 -5.04 12.98
C LEU A 64 -1.46 -5.47 12.56
N GLY A 65 -0.49 -5.26 13.44
CA GLY A 65 0.90 -5.64 13.23
C GLY A 65 1.85 -4.44 13.27
N GLU A 66 3.07 -4.68 12.82
CA GLU A 66 4.16 -3.71 12.88
C GLU A 66 3.82 -2.41 12.13
N GLY A 67 4.07 -1.27 12.79
CA GLY A 67 3.73 0.05 12.29
C GLY A 67 2.22 0.36 12.27
N PHE A 68 1.37 -0.52 12.81
CA PHE A 68 -0.05 -0.32 13.06
C PHE A 68 -0.38 -0.67 14.53
N LYS A 69 -1.64 -0.98 14.84
CA LYS A 69 -2.01 -1.46 16.17
C LYS A 69 -1.38 -2.83 16.42
N PRO A 70 -0.88 -3.13 17.63
CA PRO A 70 -0.33 -4.45 17.94
C PRO A 70 -1.34 -5.58 17.76
N LEU A 71 -0.87 -6.75 17.31
CA LEU A 71 -1.68 -7.97 17.19
C LEU A 71 -2.11 -8.53 18.56
N THR A 72 -1.30 -8.34 19.58
CA THR A 72 -1.58 -8.84 20.94
C THR A 72 -1.97 -7.69 21.86
N ARG A 73 -3.05 -7.89 22.61
CA ARG A 73 -3.44 -7.00 23.70
C ARG A 73 -2.48 -7.24 24.85
N GLN A 74 -1.52 -6.33 25.09
CA GLN A 74 -0.70 -6.42 26.30
C GLN A 74 -1.65 -6.35 27.50
N ARG A 75 -1.81 -7.48 28.23
CA ARG A 75 -2.38 -7.45 29.57
C ARG A 75 -1.37 -6.67 30.40
N LYS A 76 -1.74 -5.45 30.81
CA LYS A 76 -1.05 -4.78 31.92
C LYS A 76 -1.18 -5.71 33.12
N VAL A 77 -0.08 -6.33 33.51
CA VAL A 77 0.09 -6.91 34.85
C VAL A 77 0.34 -5.75 35.80
#